data_AF-A0A835S9E3-F1
#
_entry.id   AF-A0A835S9E3-F1
#
_cell.length_a   1.000
_cell.length_b   1.000
_cell.length_c   1.000
_cell.angle_alpha   90.00
_cell.angle_beta   90.00
_cell.angle_gamma   90.00
#
_symmetry.space_group_name_H-M   'P 1'
#
loop_
_entity.id
_entity.type
_entity.pdbx_description
1 polymer ?
#
loop_
_entity_poly.entity_id
_entity_poly.type
_entity_poly.pdbx_seq_one_letter_code
_entity_poly.pdbx_strand_id
1 'polypeptide(L)'
;MFPTFEHQEEKNLKPQFHNYLDIVKQNRPQNEHNKITSYAEVVDEVDIISKEKINALSLFHIWSDSYIDERVNWMSEKPIKTVFLKVYKIPEIEIPIKSEYHGCKSWININEDIQTGKPVLSEEELNSRLQKFKEIVN
;
A
#
# COMPACT_ATOMS: atom_id res chain seq x y z
N MET A 1 13.40 -0.67 -0.42
CA MET A 1 12.82 -2.00 -0.14
C MET A 1 13.20 -2.90 -1.29
N PHE A 2 13.79 -4.06 -1.02
CA PHE A 2 13.88 -5.08 -2.07
C PHE A 2 12.48 -5.32 -2.63
N PRO A 3 12.32 -5.51 -3.94
CA PRO A 3 11.09 -6.07 -4.45
C PRO A 3 11.11 -7.54 -4.03
N THR A 4 10.83 -7.81 -2.76
CA THR A 4 10.52 -9.16 -2.31
C THR A 4 9.14 -9.43 -2.91
N PHE A 5 9.13 -10.18 -4.01
CA PHE A 5 7.90 -10.74 -4.59
C PHE A 5 7.29 -11.81 -3.67
N GLU A 6 7.74 -11.86 -2.42
CA GLU A 6 7.29 -12.73 -1.34
C GLU A 6 5.88 -12.30 -0.93
N HIS A 7 5.02 -13.29 -0.71
CA HIS A 7 3.61 -13.11 -0.32
C HIS A 7 2.71 -12.38 -1.33
N GLN A 8 3.18 -12.15 -2.56
CA GLN A 8 2.37 -11.65 -3.67
C GLN A 8 1.65 -12.80 -4.40
N GLU A 9 0.66 -13.38 -3.73
CA GLU A 9 -0.19 -14.42 -4.30
C GLU A 9 -1.46 -13.85 -4.92
N GLU A 10 -1.80 -14.34 -6.10
CA GLU A 10 -3.00 -13.93 -6.85
C GLU A 10 -4.28 -14.11 -6.02
N LYS A 11 -4.36 -15.19 -5.24
CA LYS A 11 -5.49 -15.49 -4.33
C LYS A 11 -5.73 -14.41 -3.28
N ASN A 12 -4.71 -13.61 -2.94
CA ASN A 12 -4.81 -12.54 -1.94
C ASN A 12 -5.37 -11.25 -2.54
N LEU A 13 -5.46 -11.15 -3.88
CA LEU A 13 -5.95 -9.97 -4.59
C LEU A 13 -7.35 -10.23 -5.16
N LYS A 14 -8.14 -9.16 -5.28
CA LYS A 14 -9.39 -9.24 -6.01
C LYS A 14 -9.13 -9.47 -7.51
N PRO A 15 -10.03 -10.19 -8.23
CA PRO A 15 -9.81 -10.57 -9.63
C PRO A 15 -9.44 -9.42 -10.57
N GLN A 16 -10.04 -8.23 -10.39
CA GLN A 16 -9.76 -7.06 -11.22
C GLN A 16 -8.31 -6.54 -11.10
N PHE A 17 -7.55 -6.98 -10.09
CA PHE A 17 -6.15 -6.58 -9.88
C PHE A 17 -5.12 -7.64 -10.32
N HIS A 18 -5.56 -8.83 -10.76
CA HIS A 18 -4.64 -9.92 -11.15
C HIS A 18 -3.71 -9.54 -12.30
N ASN A 19 -4.25 -8.85 -13.32
CA ASN A 19 -3.43 -8.37 -14.45
C ASN A 19 -2.29 -7.43 -14.01
N TYR A 20 -2.51 -6.60 -12.98
CA TYR A 20 -1.46 -5.72 -12.47
C TYR A 20 -0.34 -6.52 -11.79
N LEU A 21 -0.69 -7.60 -11.08
CA LEU A 21 0.29 -8.50 -10.47
C LEU A 21 1.15 -9.17 -11.55
N ASP A 22 0.55 -9.60 -12.67
CA ASP A 22 1.29 -10.21 -13.77
C ASP A 22 2.26 -9.23 -14.43
N ILE A 23 1.83 -7.98 -14.65
CA ILE A 23 2.70 -6.91 -15.17
C ILE A 23 3.89 -6.71 -14.22
N VAL A 24 3.66 -6.64 -12.91
CA VAL A 24 4.72 -6.46 -11.91
C VAL A 24 5.67 -7.67 -11.87
N LYS A 25 5.15 -8.90 -11.99
CA LYS A 25 5.95 -10.12 -12.04
C LYS A 25 6.78 -10.25 -13.32
N GLN A 26 6.32 -9.72 -14.45
CA GLN A 26 7.07 -9.73 -15.71
C GLN A 26 8.16 -8.64 -15.71
N ASN A 27 7.90 -7.50 -15.08
CA ASN A 27 8.84 -6.39 -14.98
C ASN A 27 9.71 -6.47 -13.70
N ARG A 28 10.22 -7.66 -13.36
CA ARG A 28 11.13 -7.75 -12.22
C ARG A 28 12.39 -6.93 -12.50
N PRO A 29 12.80 -6.02 -11.60
CA PRO A 29 14.04 -5.32 -11.78
C PRO A 29 15.18 -6.34 -11.79
N GLN A 30 15.91 -6.40 -12.91
CA GLN A 30 17.09 -7.24 -13.08
C GLN A 30 18.36 -6.55 -12.55
N ASN A 31 18.22 -5.34 -12.03
CA ASN A 31 19.31 -4.40 -11.81
C ASN A 31 19.62 -4.26 -10.31
N GLU A 32 20.85 -3.84 -10.00
CA GLU A 32 21.31 -3.45 -8.66
C GLU A 32 20.61 -2.19 -8.11
N HIS A 33 19.50 -1.75 -8.70
CA HIS A 33 18.80 -0.51 -8.36
C HIS A 33 17.30 -0.77 -8.19
N ASN A 34 16.72 -0.12 -7.19
CA ASN A 34 15.28 -0.03 -7.01
C ASN A 34 14.74 1.24 -7.65
N LYS A 35 13.54 1.15 -8.23
CA LYS A 35 12.84 2.30 -8.82
C LYS A 35 11.76 2.78 -7.86
N ILE A 36 11.80 4.07 -7.50
CA ILE A 36 10.72 4.74 -6.76
C ILE A 36 10.08 5.77 -7.68
N THR A 37 8.77 5.66 -7.86
CA THR A 37 7.98 6.53 -8.74
C THR A 37 6.86 7.25 -8.00
N SER A 38 6.69 6.99 -6.70
CA SER A 38 5.63 7.58 -5.90
C SER A 38 6.00 7.58 -4.41
N TYR A 39 5.43 8.52 -3.67
CA TYR A 39 5.38 8.51 -2.20
C TYR A 39 3.95 8.78 -1.72
N ALA A 40 3.69 8.60 -0.44
CA ALA A 40 2.39 8.86 0.15
C ALA A 40 2.50 9.56 1.50
N GLU A 41 1.51 10.38 1.81
CA GLU A 41 1.29 10.98 3.11
C GLU A 41 0.11 10.28 3.80
N VAL A 42 0.24 10.02 5.09
CA VAL A 42 -0.89 9.56 5.92
C VAL A 42 -1.78 10.76 6.20
N VAL A 43 -3.04 10.67 5.77
CA VAL A 43 -4.05 11.72 5.98
C VAL A 43 -4.99 11.36 7.12
N ASP A 44 -5.22 10.07 7.33
CA ASP A 44 -6.05 9.57 8.41
C ASP A 44 -5.61 8.15 8.80
N GLU A 45 -5.79 7.78 10.06
CA GLU A 45 -5.61 6.41 10.53
C GLU A 45 -6.54 6.08 11.69
N VAL A 46 -6.98 4.82 11.74
CA VAL A 46 -7.95 4.35 12.73
C VAL A 46 -7.77 2.87 13.00
N ASP A 47 -7.92 2.49 14.26
CA ASP A 47 -7.90 1.11 14.70
C ASP A 47 -9.34 0.57 14.73
N ILE A 48 -9.61 -0.50 13.98
CA ILE A 48 -10.96 -1.06 13.80
C ILE A 48 -11.00 -2.51 14.27
N ILE A 49 -11.96 -2.82 15.14
CA ILE A 49 -12.25 -4.20 15.60
C ILE A 49 -13.49 -4.76 14.87
N SER A 50 -14.43 -3.90 14.47
CA SER A 50 -15.68 -4.32 13.83
C SER A 50 -15.43 -4.91 12.44
N LYS A 51 -15.76 -6.20 12.27
CA LYS A 51 -15.73 -6.89 10.97
C LYS A 51 -16.62 -6.22 9.93
N GLU A 52 -17.77 -5.68 10.35
CA GLU A 52 -18.68 -4.96 9.45
C GLU A 52 -18.01 -3.72 8.86
N LYS A 53 -17.34 -2.91 9.70
CA LYS A 53 -16.60 -1.72 9.25
C LYS A 53 -15.43 -2.11 8.35
N ILE A 54 -14.68 -3.16 8.70
CA ILE A 54 -13.56 -3.67 7.87
C ILE A 54 -14.07 -4.11 6.50
N ASN A 55 -15.18 -4.85 6.43
CA ASN A 55 -15.76 -5.31 5.17
C ASN A 55 -16.29 -4.14 4.32
N ALA A 56 -16.90 -3.12 4.94
CA ALA A 56 -17.35 -1.92 4.24
C ALA A 56 -16.18 -1.13 3.59
N LEU A 57 -14.95 -1.29 4.10
CA LEU A 57 -13.74 -0.70 3.51
C LEU A 57 -13.23 -1.44 2.26
N SER A 58 -13.88 -2.53 1.83
CA SER A 58 -13.45 -3.31 0.66
C SER A 58 -13.19 -2.44 -0.56
N LEU A 59 -14.01 -1.41 -0.82
CA LEU A 59 -13.83 -0.51 -1.97
C LEU A 59 -12.52 0.32 -1.96
N PHE A 60 -11.82 0.39 -0.82
CA PHE A 60 -10.60 1.19 -0.65
C PHE A 60 -9.30 0.38 -0.82
N HIS A 61 -9.36 -0.94 -0.94
CA HIS A 61 -8.17 -1.78 -1.08
C HIS A 61 -8.29 -2.88 -2.14
N ILE A 62 -7.13 -3.38 -2.53
CA ILE A 62 -6.98 -4.41 -3.58
C ILE A 62 -7.14 -5.85 -3.06
N TRP A 63 -7.05 -6.04 -1.74
CA TRP A 63 -7.06 -7.37 -1.11
C TRP A 63 -8.40 -8.08 -1.26
N SER A 64 -8.36 -9.40 -1.48
CA SER A 64 -9.54 -10.26 -1.48
C SER A 64 -10.16 -10.38 -0.10
N ASP A 65 -11.46 -10.68 -0.05
CA ASP A 65 -12.19 -10.82 1.22
C ASP A 65 -11.60 -11.94 2.09
N SER A 66 -11.20 -13.06 1.48
CA SER A 66 -10.55 -14.18 2.18
C SER A 66 -9.23 -13.78 2.84
N TYR A 67 -8.43 -12.93 2.20
CA TYR A 67 -7.19 -12.42 2.77
C TYR A 67 -7.46 -11.50 3.97
N ILE A 68 -8.44 -10.62 3.85
CA ILE A 68 -8.85 -9.74 4.96
C ILE A 68 -9.37 -10.57 6.14
N ASP A 69 -10.20 -11.58 5.90
CA ASP A 69 -10.69 -12.49 6.94
C ASP A 69 -9.54 -13.21 7.65
N GLU A 70 -8.55 -13.71 6.91
CA GLU A 70 -7.36 -14.32 7.49
C GLU A 70 -6.64 -13.35 8.42
N ARG A 71 -6.42 -12.10 7.98
CA ARG A 71 -5.73 -11.07 8.77
C ARG A 71 -6.50 -10.67 10.03
N VAL A 72 -7.81 -10.52 9.93
CA VAL A 72 -8.69 -10.20 11.06
C VAL A 72 -8.70 -11.33 12.08
N ASN A 73 -8.71 -12.58 11.63
CA ASN A 73 -8.75 -13.74 12.52
C ASN A 73 -7.37 -14.09 13.11
N TRP A 74 -6.26 -13.66 12.50
CA TRP A 74 -4.89 -14.02 12.92
C TRP A 74 -4.48 -13.50 14.30
N MET A 75 -5.15 -12.48 14.83
CA MET A 75 -5.10 -12.03 16.23
C MET A 75 -6.41 -11.30 16.53
N SER A 76 -7.53 -12.02 16.60
CA SER A 76 -8.88 -11.44 16.65
C SER A 76 -9.15 -10.46 17.78
N GLU A 77 -8.34 -10.48 18.84
CA GLU A 77 -8.42 -9.53 19.95
C GLU A 77 -7.73 -8.19 19.66
N LYS A 78 -6.90 -8.10 18.62
CA LYS A 78 -6.21 -6.88 18.22
C LYS A 78 -6.96 -6.18 17.08
N PRO A 79 -7.06 -4.83 17.13
CA PRO A 79 -7.64 -4.09 16.03
C PRO A 79 -6.79 -4.21 14.76
N ILE A 80 -7.45 -4.10 13.61
CA ILE A 80 -6.79 -3.83 12.34
C ILE A 80 -6.57 -2.32 12.24
N LYS A 81 -5.32 -1.90 12.11
CA LYS A 81 -4.98 -0.52 11.79
C LYS A 81 -5.27 -0.26 10.31
N THR A 82 -6.11 0.72 10.06
CA THR A 82 -6.48 1.18 8.72
C THR A 82 -5.89 2.56 8.49
N VAL A 83 -5.25 2.78 7.34
CA VAL A 83 -4.53 4.01 7.04
C VAL A 83 -5.01 4.55 5.69
N PHE A 84 -5.46 5.80 5.66
CA PHE A 84 -5.86 6.50 4.45
C PHE A 84 -4.71 7.36 3.94
N LEU A 85 -4.35 7.18 2.66
CA LEU A 85 -3.15 7.75 2.07
C LEU A 85 -3.49 8.77 0.98
N LYS A 86 -2.78 9.90 0.98
CA LYS A 86 -2.66 10.80 -0.17
C LYS A 86 -1.39 10.46 -0.92
N VAL A 87 -1.54 9.94 -2.13
CA VAL A 87 -0.42 9.45 -2.94
C VAL A 87 0.01 10.52 -3.94
N TYR A 88 1.32 10.64 -4.13
CA TYR A 88 1.97 11.55 -5.05
C TYR A 88 2.82 10.78 -6.05
N LYS A 89 2.72 11.14 -7.33
CA LYS A 89 3.65 10.69 -8.37
C LYS A 89 4.87 11.60 -8.41
N ILE A 90 6.04 11.01 -8.51
CA ILE A 90 7.32 11.71 -8.69
C ILE A 90 8.00 11.20 -9.97
N PRO A 91 8.96 11.96 -10.53
CA PRO A 91 9.91 11.39 -11.48
C PRO A 91 10.58 10.14 -10.90
N GLU A 92 10.90 9.18 -11.75
CA GLU A 92 11.56 7.95 -11.33
C GLU A 92 12.91 8.27 -10.66
N ILE A 93 13.10 7.77 -9.44
CA ILE A 93 14.35 7.81 -8.69
C ILE A 93 14.91 6.40 -8.67
N GLU A 94 16.14 6.24 -9.15
CA GLU A 94 16.89 5.00 -9.05
C GLU A 94 17.74 4.99 -7.79
N ILE A 95 17.49 4.03 -6.89
CA ILE A 95 18.20 3.90 -5.62
C ILE A 95 19.06 2.65 -5.68
N PRO A 96 20.39 2.75 -5.51
CA PRO A 96 21.26 1.59 -5.50
C PRO A 96 20.91 0.66 -4.33
N ILE A 97 20.84 -0.62 -4.61
CA ILE A 97 20.61 -1.68 -3.64
C ILE A 97 21.94 -1.93 -2.92
N LYS A 98 22.10 -1.27 -1.76
CA LYS A 98 23.28 -1.45 -0.92
C LYS A 98 23.13 -2.67 -0.03
N SER A 99 24.27 -3.26 0.35
CA SER A 99 24.29 -4.42 1.22
C SER A 99 23.62 -4.16 2.58
N GLU A 100 23.73 -2.92 3.07
CA GLU A 100 23.11 -2.44 4.31
C GLU A 100 21.58 -2.42 4.26
N TYR A 101 20.96 -2.50 3.08
CA TYR A 101 19.51 -2.55 2.95
C TYR A 101 18.97 -3.98 3.08
N HIS A 102 19.81 -5.02 2.97
CA HIS A 102 19.37 -6.42 3.05
C HIS A 102 18.84 -6.79 4.44
N GLY A 103 17.99 -7.82 4.48
CA GLY A 103 17.42 -8.39 5.69
C GLY A 103 16.11 -7.74 6.14
N CYS A 104 15.61 -8.15 7.31
CA CYS A 104 14.34 -7.70 7.87
C CYS A 104 14.45 -6.31 8.52
N LYS A 105 14.81 -5.29 7.73
CA LYS A 105 14.77 -3.90 8.18
C LYS A 105 13.39 -3.31 7.99
N SER A 106 12.76 -2.86 9.08
CA SER A 106 11.45 -2.21 9.03
C SER A 106 11.49 -0.79 8.44
N TRP A 107 12.64 -0.13 8.51
CA TRP A 107 12.84 1.23 8.02
C TRP A 107 14.20 1.38 7.34
N ILE A 108 14.22 2.06 6.20
CA ILE A 108 15.42 2.41 5.45
C ILE A 108 15.38 3.91 5.21
N ASN A 109 16.40 4.61 5.70
CA ASN A 109 16.58 6.02 5.36
C ASN A 109 17.16 6.09 3.95
N ILE A 110 16.34 6.58 3.03
CA ILE A 110 16.77 6.91 1.68
C ILE A 110 17.32 8.33 1.76
N ASN A 111 18.64 8.48 1.80
CA ASN A 111 19.31 9.78 1.85
C ASN A 111 19.30 10.46 0.47
N GLU A 112 18.15 10.50 -0.19
CA GLU A 112 17.94 11.15 -1.48
C GLU A 112 16.89 12.25 -1.30
N ASP A 113 17.11 13.41 -1.93
CA ASP A 113 16.13 14.49 -1.95
C ASP A 113 14.96 14.09 -2.84
N ILE A 114 13.82 13.75 -2.22
CA ILE A 114 12.59 13.45 -2.94
C ILE A 114 11.99 14.77 -3.43
N GLN A 115 12.00 14.96 -4.75
CA GLN A 115 11.35 16.10 -5.38
C GLN A 115 9.84 16.12 -5.05
N THR A 116 9.28 17.32 -4.95
CA THR A 116 7.84 17.49 -4.72
C THR A 116 7.04 16.78 -5.81
N GLY A 117 6.20 15.82 -5.40
CA GLY A 117 5.38 15.05 -6.32
C GLY A 117 4.07 15.75 -6.68
N LYS A 118 3.41 15.22 -7.71
CA LYS A 118 2.05 15.64 -8.10
C LYS A 118 1.03 14.70 -7.46
N PRO A 119 0.01 15.20 -6.74
CA PRO A 119 -1.07 14.37 -6.22
C PRO A 119 -1.71 13.53 -7.33
N VAL A 120 -2.00 12.26 -7.05
CA VAL A 120 -2.64 11.37 -8.04
C VAL A 120 -4.15 11.61 -8.17
N LEU A 121 -4.77 12.22 -7.15
CA LEU A 121 -6.16 12.64 -7.15
C LEU A 121 -6.24 14.17 -7.04
N SER A 122 -7.31 14.77 -7.56
CA SER A 122 -7.65 16.15 -7.24
C SER A 122 -7.99 16.30 -5.75
N GLU A 123 -7.91 17.51 -5.23
CA GLU A 123 -8.28 17.79 -3.84
C GLU A 123 -9.76 17.46 -3.56
N GLU A 124 -10.64 17.76 -4.51
CA GLU A 124 -12.07 17.43 -4.43
C GLU A 124 -12.29 15.91 -4.34
N GLU A 125 -11.62 15.12 -5.20
CA GLU A 125 -11.78 13.68 -5.20
C GLU A 125 -11.17 13.03 -3.95
N LEU A 126 -10.02 13.52 -3.49
CA LEU A 126 -9.40 13.08 -2.24
C LEU A 126 -10.34 13.32 -1.07
N ASN A 127 -10.89 14.53 -0.95
CA ASN A 127 -11.81 14.90 0.14
C ASN A 127 -13.10 14.09 0.08
N SER A 128 -13.66 13.87 -1.12
CA SER A 128 -14.83 13.00 -1.29
C SER A 128 -14.56 11.56 -0.85
N ARG A 129 -13.40 10.99 -1.19
CA ARG A 129 -13.04 9.62 -0.77
C ARG A 129 -12.74 9.54 0.72
N LEU A 130 -12.07 10.54 1.29
CA LEU A 130 -11.81 10.64 2.72
C LEU A 130 -13.11 10.76 3.52
N GLN A 131 -14.08 11.51 3.04
CA GLN A 131 -15.39 11.63 3.69
C GLN A 131 -16.12 10.28 3.73
N LYS A 132 -16.17 9.56 2.61
CA LYS A 132 -16.72 8.19 2.56
C LYS A 132 -15.98 7.22 3.48
N PHE A 133 -14.66 7.33 3.54
CA PHE A 133 -13.85 6.55 4.48
C PHE A 133 -14.26 6.84 5.93
N LYS A 134 -14.35 8.12 6.30
CA LYS A 134 -14.77 8.57 7.64
C LYS A 134 -16.16 8.11 8.01
N GLU A 135 -17.11 8.10 7.08
CA GLU A 135 -18.48 7.59 7.29
C GLU A 135 -18.52 6.10 7.65
N ILE A 136 -17.54 5.32 7.18
CA ILE A 136 -17.45 3.88 7.49
C ILE A 136 -16.76 3.67 8.84
N VAL A 137 -15.68 4.39 9.11
CA VAL A 137 -14.81 4.11 10.26
C VAL A 137 -15.27 4.78 11.55
N ASN A 138 -15.96 5.91 11.46
CA ASN A 138 -16.51 6.63 12.62
C ASN A 138 -17.74 5.94 13.22
#